data_AF-A0A370KNA1-F1
#
_entry.id   AF-A0A370KNA1-F1
#
_cell.length_a   1.000
_cell.length_b   1.000
_cell.length_c   1.000
_cell.angle_alpha   90.00
_cell.angle_beta   90.00
_cell.angle_gamma   90.00
#
_symmetry.space_group_name_H-M   'P 1'
#
loop_
_entity.id
_entity.type
_entity.pdbx_description
1 polymer ?
#
loop_
_entity_poly.entity_id
_entity_poly.type
_entity_poly.pdbx_seq_one_letter_code
_entity_poly.pdbx_strand_id
1 'polypeptide(L)'
;MAITDVTVHPKDGGFVVIFTDQSGNNISVTLYAAASPGLTSDNAITRARALLAATLQSSQVDGARGKDAALLEEELEEGLEDTFPASDPVSVTGSSISAHDPKVGH
;
A
#
# COMPACT_ATOMS: atom_id res chain seq x y z
N MET A 1 -19.39 3.07 23.16
CA MET A 1 -18.03 3.08 23.73
C MET A 1 -17.60 4.54 23.85
N ALA A 2 -17.31 5.01 25.05
CA ALA A 2 -16.94 6.41 25.31
C ALA A 2 -15.55 6.46 25.96
N ILE A 3 -14.71 7.39 25.51
CA ILE A 3 -13.41 7.67 26.13
C ILE A 3 -13.65 8.46 27.42
N THR A 4 -13.15 7.97 28.54
CA THR A 4 -13.32 8.57 29.86
C THR A 4 -12.12 9.38 30.31
N ASP A 5 -10.92 9.01 29.85
CA ASP A 5 -9.68 9.66 30.25
C ASP A 5 -8.67 9.72 29.09
N VAL A 6 -7.87 10.79 29.07
CA VAL A 6 -6.81 11.01 28.06
C VAL A 6 -5.56 11.55 28.75
N THR A 7 -4.46 10.79 28.69
CA THR A 7 -3.17 11.18 29.28
C THR A 7 -2.09 11.35 28.22
N VAL A 8 -1.13 12.22 28.50
CA VAL A 8 0.03 12.47 27.63
C VAL A 8 1.30 12.24 28.43
N HIS A 9 2.18 11.38 27.92
CA HIS A 9 3.47 11.10 28.51
C HIS A 9 4.59 11.45 27.52
N PRO A 10 5.64 12.18 27.93
CA PRO A 10 6.82 12.34 27.11
C PRO A 10 7.49 10.97 26.90
N LYS A 11 8.03 10.77 25.70
CA LYS A 11 8.83 9.60 25.32
C LYS A 11 10.09 10.08 24.60
N ASP A 12 11.10 9.23 24.50
CA ASP A 12 12.30 9.53 23.72
C ASP A 12 11.92 9.99 22.29
N GLY A 13 12.26 11.24 21.97
CA GLY A 13 11.96 11.87 20.70
C GLY A 13 10.48 12.18 20.42
N GLY A 14 9.59 12.22 21.42
CA GLY A 14 8.18 12.52 21.17
C GLY A 14 7.22 12.37 22.36
N PHE A 15 5.98 11.96 22.08
CA PHE A 15 4.91 11.82 23.08
C PHE A 15 4.08 10.55 22.84
N VAL A 16 3.57 9.97 23.92
CA VAL A 16 2.55 8.92 23.89
C VAL A 16 1.26 9.49 24.46
N VAL A 17 0.18 9.38 23.70
CA VAL A 17 -1.17 9.76 24.13
C VAL A 17 -1.97 8.49 24.36
N ILE A 18 -2.51 8.33 25.57
CA ILE A 18 -3.28 7.15 25.96
C ILE A 18 -4.74 7.56 26.12
N PHE A 19 -5.64 6.88 25.42
CA PHE A 19 -7.09 7.05 25.52
C PHE A 19 -7.67 5.84 26.26
N THR A 20 -8.35 6.05 27.38
CA THR A 20 -8.91 4.97 28.21
C THR A 20 -10.43 5.04 28.20
N ASP A 21 -11.09 3.88 28.12
CA ASP A 21 -12.55 3.76 28.23
C ASP A 21 -13.01 3.42 29.66
N GLN A 22 -14.32 3.44 29.86
CA GLN A 22 -14.97 3.08 31.13
C GLN A 22 -14.76 1.62 31.58
N SER A 23 -14.33 0.75 30.68
CA SER A 23 -14.12 -0.68 30.93
C SER A 23 -12.67 -1.00 31.33
N GLY A 24 -11.78 0.00 31.28
CA GLY A 24 -10.34 -0.16 31.50
C GLY A 24 -9.55 -0.53 30.23
N ASN A 25 -10.20 -0.58 29.06
CA ASN A 25 -9.50 -0.72 27.79
C ASN A 25 -8.78 0.58 27.46
N ASN A 26 -7.59 0.50 26.86
CA ASN A 26 -6.90 1.67 26.37
C ASN A 26 -6.35 1.50 24.97
N ILE A 27 -6.16 2.64 24.29
CA ILE A 27 -5.48 2.75 23.02
C ILE A 27 -4.35 3.75 23.21
N SER A 28 -3.13 3.37 22.82
CA SER A 28 -1.96 4.24 22.91
C SER A 28 -1.52 4.68 21.51
N VAL A 29 -1.41 5.99 21.31
CA VAL A 29 -0.92 6.60 20.07
C VAL A 29 0.47 7.19 20.34
N THR A 30 1.48 6.72 19.63
CA THR A 30 2.84 7.26 19.73
C THR A 30 3.10 8.24 18.60
N LEU A 31 3.57 9.44 18.95
CA LEU A 31 3.93 10.50 18.03
C LEU A 31 5.41 10.83 18.21
N TYR A 32 6.16 10.87 17.11
CA TYR A 32 7.59 11.22 17.12
C TYR A 32 7.80 12.61 16.54
N ALA A 33 8.56 13.46 17.23
CA ALA A 33 8.88 14.81 16.79
C ALA A 33 9.63 14.83 15.44
N ALA A 34 10.47 13.81 15.19
CA ALA A 34 11.17 13.66 13.91
C ALA A 34 10.23 13.48 12.71
N ALA A 35 9.08 12.82 12.91
CA ALA A 35 8.06 12.61 11.87
C ALA A 35 6.92 13.65 11.92
N SER A 36 6.92 14.54 12.91
CA SER A 36 5.84 15.49 13.17
C SER A 36 6.43 16.84 13.60
N PRO A 37 6.83 17.68 12.62
CA PRO A 37 7.35 19.01 12.90
C PRO A 37 6.38 19.84 13.75
N GLY A 38 6.91 20.50 14.78
CA GLY A 38 6.12 21.33 15.70
C GLY A 38 5.28 20.53 16.72
N LEU A 39 5.55 19.24 16.91
CA LEU A 39 4.93 18.44 17.97
C LEU A 39 5.33 18.97 19.36
N THR A 40 4.35 19.30 20.19
CA THR A 40 4.51 19.75 21.57
C THR A 40 3.56 18.99 22.48
N SER A 41 3.76 19.08 23.80
CA SER A 41 2.85 18.46 24.78
C SER A 41 1.42 18.99 24.66
N ASP A 42 1.26 20.28 24.42
CA ASP A 42 -0.02 20.97 24.26
C ASP A 42 -0.82 20.47 23.06
N ASN A 43 -0.15 20.21 21.92
CA ASN A 43 -0.81 19.78 20.70
C ASN A 43 -0.81 18.26 20.49
N ALA A 44 -0.17 17.48 21.36
CA ALA A 44 -0.04 16.03 21.24
C ALA A 44 -1.42 15.33 21.16
N ILE A 45 -2.39 15.75 21.98
CA ILE A 45 -3.74 15.16 21.98
C ILE A 45 -4.43 15.39 20.64
N THR A 46 -4.38 16.62 20.13
CA THR A 46 -4.99 16.99 18.84
C THR A 46 -4.36 16.19 17.70
N ARG A 47 -3.03 16.06 17.68
CA ARG A 47 -2.30 15.26 16.69
C ARG A 47 -2.64 13.78 16.79
N ALA A 48 -2.74 13.23 18.00
CA ALA A 48 -3.08 11.83 18.21
C ALA A 48 -4.50 11.51 17.75
N ARG A 49 -5.47 12.39 18.02
CA ARG A 49 -6.85 12.26 17.50
C ARG A 49 -6.89 12.29 15.98
N ALA A 50 -6.13 13.17 15.35
CA ALA A 50 -6.04 13.24 13.90
C ALA A 50 -5.46 11.95 13.29
N LEU A 51 -4.38 11.42 13.89
CA LEU A 51 -3.80 10.15 13.46
C LEU A 51 -4.78 8.98 13.63
N LEU A 52 -5.49 8.90 14.76
CA LEU A 52 -6.51 7.89 14.99
C LEU A 52 -7.66 8.01 13.97
N ALA A 53 -8.15 9.21 13.69
CA ALA A 53 -9.17 9.43 12.67
C ALA A 53 -8.71 8.98 11.28
N ALA A 54 -7.46 9.28 10.90
CA ALA A 54 -6.87 8.82 9.65
C ALA A 54 -6.77 7.30 9.56
N THR A 55 -6.42 6.61 10.66
CA THR A 55 -6.37 5.13 10.67
C THR A 55 -7.72 4.47 10.47
N LEU A 56 -8.81 5.09 10.96
CA LEU A 56 -10.17 4.59 10.74
C LEU A 56 -10.60 4.79 9.28
N GLN A 57 -10.18 5.88 8.65
CA GLN A 57 -10.45 6.15 7.22
C GLN A 57 -9.63 5.22 6.31
N SER A 58 -8.37 4.93 6.64
CA SER A 58 -7.55 3.98 5.88
C SER A 58 -8.14 2.57 5.88
N SER A 59 -8.87 2.19 6.94
CA SER A 59 -9.57 0.91 6.98
C SER A 59 -10.76 0.82 6.01
N GLN A 60 -11.26 1.95 5.47
CA GLN A 60 -12.34 1.95 4.48
C GLN A 60 -11.83 1.89 3.03
N VAL A 61 -10.61 2.36 2.76
CA VAL A 61 -10.04 2.39 1.39
C VAL A 61 -9.47 1.05 0.90
N ASP A 62 -9.27 0.06 1.78
CA ASP A 62 -8.92 -1.31 1.36
C ASP A 62 -10.17 -2.19 1.07
N GLY A 63 -11.39 -1.68 1.32
CA GLY A 63 -12.61 -2.51 1.35
C GLY A 63 -13.84 -2.05 0.57
N ALA A 64 -13.85 -0.86 -0.04
CA ALA A 64 -14.98 -0.37 -0.85
C ALA A 64 -14.54 -0.26 -2.32
N ARG A 65 -14.84 -1.19 -3.24
CA ARG A 65 -16.21 -1.60 -3.66
C ARG A 65 -17.18 -0.42 -3.70
N GLY A 66 -16.79 0.60 -4.46
CA GLY A 66 -17.65 1.66 -4.98
C GLY A 66 -17.44 1.93 -6.47
N LYS A 67 -16.68 1.09 -7.17
CA LYS A 67 -16.75 1.03 -8.63
C LYS A 67 -17.95 0.16 -8.95
N ASP A 68 -18.88 0.68 -9.74
CA ASP A 68 -20.01 -0.09 -10.28
C ASP A 68 -19.51 -1.46 -10.75
N ALA A 69 -20.22 -2.54 -10.41
CA ALA A 69 -19.83 -3.89 -10.82
C ALA A 69 -19.60 -3.97 -12.34
N ALA A 70 -20.35 -3.18 -13.11
CA ALA A 70 -20.19 -3.02 -14.55
C ALA A 70 -18.83 -2.42 -14.97
N LEU A 71 -18.31 -1.41 -14.23
CA LEU A 71 -16.99 -0.85 -14.50
C LEU A 71 -15.87 -1.83 -14.15
N LEU A 72 -16.05 -2.59 -13.07
CA LEU A 72 -15.10 -3.63 -12.67
C LEU A 72 -15.06 -4.77 -13.69
N GLU A 73 -16.21 -5.16 -14.25
CA GLU A 73 -16.28 -6.15 -15.33
C GLU A 73 -15.63 -5.65 -16.63
N GLU A 74 -15.83 -4.38 -16.99
CA GLU A 74 -15.18 -3.75 -18.17
C GLU A 74 -13.64 -3.70 -18.03
N GLU A 75 -13.12 -3.28 -16.87
CA GLU A 75 -11.67 -3.26 -16.59
C GLU A 75 -11.05 -4.67 -16.62
N LEU A 76 -11.81 -5.70 -16.20
CA LEU A 76 -11.36 -7.10 -16.25
C LEU A 76 -11.37 -7.64 -17.68
N GLU A 77 -12.34 -7.25 -18.51
CA GLU A 77 -12.44 -7.67 -19.90
C GLU A 77 -11.34 -7.03 -20.75
N GLU A 78 -11.08 -5.72 -20.60
CA GLU A 78 -10.00 -5.00 -21.31
C GLU A 78 -8.60 -5.60 -21.01
N GLY A 79 -8.33 -5.97 -19.76
CA GLY A 79 -7.06 -6.61 -19.38
C GLY A 79 -6.87 -8.03 -19.92
N LEU A 80 -7.97 -8.75 -20.15
CA LEU A 80 -7.96 -10.08 -20.80
C LEU A 80 -7.81 -9.97 -22.33
N GLU A 81 -8.27 -8.87 -22.92
CA GLU A 81 -8.09 -8.56 -24.35
C GLU A 81 -6.63 -8.23 -24.71
N ASP A 82 -5.85 -7.64 -23.80
CA ASP A 82 -4.43 -7.32 -24.01
C ASP A 82 -3.46 -8.51 -23.72
N THR A 83 -3.96 -9.61 -23.13
CA THR A 83 -3.13 -10.75 -22.67
C THR A 83 -3.16 -11.98 -23.60
N PHE A 84 -3.54 -11.83 -24.87
CA PHE A 84 -3.30 -12.88 -25.85
C PHE A 84 -2.71 -12.30 -27.13
N PRO A 85 -1.37 -12.37 -27.32
CA PRO A 85 -0.90 -12.55 -28.68
C PRO A 85 -1.58 -13.81 -29.21
N ALA A 86 -2.49 -13.66 -30.16
CA ALA A 86 -3.13 -14.77 -30.87
C ALA A 86 -2.12 -15.53 -31.76
N SER A 87 -0.88 -15.68 -31.32
CA SER A 87 0.18 -16.41 -31.99
C SER A 87 1.29 -16.67 -30.98
N ASP A 88 1.42 -17.94 -30.58
CA ASP A 88 2.71 -18.51 -30.18
C ASP A 88 3.82 -17.86 -31.04
N PRO A 89 4.93 -17.36 -30.47
CA PRO A 89 5.98 -16.76 -31.29
C PRO A 89 6.35 -17.75 -32.40
N VAL A 90 6.32 -17.29 -33.66
CA VAL A 90 6.70 -18.13 -34.80
C VAL A 90 8.10 -18.65 -34.53
N SER A 91 8.21 -19.94 -34.22
CA SER A 91 9.49 -20.62 -34.09
C SER A 91 10.20 -20.54 -35.43
N VAL A 92 11.23 -19.69 -35.54
CA VAL A 92 12.08 -19.62 -36.71
C VAL A 92 12.93 -20.89 -36.76
N THR A 93 12.47 -21.91 -37.48
CA THR A 93 13.35 -22.99 -37.94
C THR A 93 14.15 -22.46 -39.14
N GLY A 94 15.25 -21.76 -38.87
CA GLY A 94 16.25 -21.44 -39.89
C GLY A 94 17.01 -22.69 -40.28
N SER A 95 16.65 -23.31 -41.41
CA SER A 95 17.46 -24.33 -42.08
C SER A 95 18.18 -23.72 -43.29
N SER A 96 19.31 -24.33 -43.66
CA SER A 96 20.16 -24.09 -44.84
C SER A 96 21.24 -22.98 -44.77
N ILE A 97 22.40 -23.35 -44.21
CA ILE A 97 23.68 -23.05 -44.87
C ILE A 97 24.09 -24.29 -45.69
N SER A 98 23.73 -24.27 -46.97
CA SER A 98 24.31 -25.15 -47.98
C SER A 98 25.66 -24.58 -48.42
N ALA A 99 26.72 -25.33 -48.10
CA ALA A 99 28.03 -25.43 -48.75
C ALA A 99 28.60 -24.19 -49.49
N HIS A 100 29.71 -23.65 -48.96
CA HIS A 100 30.78 -23.12 -49.81
C HIS A 100 32.15 -23.55 -49.27
N ASP A 101 32.83 -24.36 -50.09
CA ASP A 101 34.18 -24.91 -49.94
C ASP A 101 35.28 -23.82 -49.97
N PRO A 102 36.32 -23.95 -49.13
CA PRO A 102 37.65 -23.62 -49.61
C PRO A 102 38.64 -24.76 -49.31
N LYS A 103 38.93 -25.52 -50.36
CA LYS A 103 40.19 -26.21 -50.65
C LYS A 103 41.43 -25.66 -49.90
N VAL A 104 42.05 -26.51 -49.08
CA VAL A 104 43.51 -26.62 -48.77
C VAL A 104 43.64 -27.99 -48.05
N GLY A 105 44.32 -29.04 -48.50
CA GLY A 105 45.35 -29.18 -49.53
C GLY A 105 46.71 -29.45 -48.90
N HIS A 106 46.96 -30.73 -48.58
CA HIS A 106 48.25 -31.43 -48.39
C HIS A 106 49.25 -30.97 -47.32
#